data_AF-A0A2N0WER6-F1
#
_entry.id   AF-A0A2N0WER6-F1
#
_cell.length_a   1.000
_cell.length_b   1.000
_cell.length_c   1.000
_cell.angle_alpha   90.00
_cell.angle_beta   90.00
_cell.angle_gamma   90.00
#
_symmetry.space_group_name_H-M   'P 1'
#
loop_
_entity.id
_entity.type
_entity.pdbx_description
1 polymer ?
#
loop_
_entity_poly.entity_id
_entity_poly.type
_entity_poly.pdbx_seq_one_letter_code
_entity_poly.pdbx_strand_id
1 'polypeptide(L)' 'MKQKHIHSQTSQRLHQHPSAADYQVSTLNFIKANLKDALKLLPIVAVVFLICIVQIFVVYSILGG' A
#
# COMPACT_ATOMS: atom_id res chain seq x y z
N MET A 1 30.12 49.84 -18.61
CA MET A 1 30.11 48.97 -17.40
C MET A 1 29.77 47.55 -17.84
N LYS A 2 30.58 46.53 -17.51
CA LYS A 2 30.27 45.13 -17.86
C LYS A 2 29.32 44.55 -16.83
N GLN A 3 28.12 44.17 -17.26
CA GLN A 3 27.08 43.59 -16.40
C GLN A 3 27.49 42.18 -15.98
N LYS A 4 27.77 41.97 -14.69
CA LYS A 4 27.99 40.63 -14.13
C LYS A 4 26.66 39.88 -14.15
N HIS A 5 26.66 38.70 -14.75
CA HIS A 5 25.51 37.80 -14.79
C HIS A 5 25.32 37.21 -13.39
N ILE A 6 24.43 37.80 -12.59
CA ILE A 6 24.04 37.23 -11.30
C ILE A 6 23.06 36.09 -11.61
N HIS A 7 23.48 34.85 -11.33
CA HIS A 7 22.58 33.70 -11.51
C HIS A 7 21.41 33.83 -10.53
N SER A 8 20.22 34.07 -11.08
CA SER A 8 18.96 34.16 -10.34
C SER A 8 18.68 32.83 -9.61
N GLN A 9 18.69 32.85 -8.27
CA GLN A 9 18.21 31.73 -7.45
C GLN A 9 16.74 31.40 -7.71
N THR A 10 15.95 32.40 -8.11
CA THR A 10 14.53 32.26 -8.43
C THR A 10 14.31 31.38 -9.65
N SER A 11 15.21 31.46 -10.64
CA SER A 11 15.16 30.61 -11.84
C SER A 11 15.46 29.15 -11.54
N GLN A 12 16.38 28.86 -10.61
CA GLN A 12 16.64 27.49 -10.18
C GLN A 12 15.46 26.87 -9.42
N ARG A 13 14.78 27.66 -8.57
CA ARG A 13 13.60 27.19 -7.81
C ARG A 13 12.35 27.00 -8.67
N LEU A 14 12.20 27.73 -9.78
CA LEU A 14 11.05 27.61 -10.67
C LEU A 14 10.95 26.22 -11.33
N HIS A 15 12.09 25.60 -11.64
CA HIS A 15 12.16 24.26 -12.22
C HIS A 15 12.23 23.13 -11.17
N GLN A 16 12.25 23.46 -9.89
CA GLN A 16 12.25 22.49 -8.79
C GLN A 16 10.84 22.09 -8.34
N HIS A 17 9.80 22.63 -8.98
CA HIS A 17 8.44 22.19 -8.69
C HIS A 17 8.25 20.75 -9.17
N PRO A 18 7.84 19.81 -8.30
CA PRO A 18 7.57 18.44 -8.71
C PRO A 18 6.57 18.45 -9.87
N SER A 19 6.94 17.76 -10.93
CA SER A 19 6.16 17.64 -12.15
C SER A 19 5.01 16.65 -11.93
N ALA A 20 4.00 16.68 -12.80
CA ALA A 20 2.91 15.69 -12.74
C ALA A 20 3.43 14.23 -12.88
N ALA A 21 4.60 14.02 -13.49
CA ALA A 21 5.25 12.72 -13.59
C ALA A 21 5.76 12.21 -12.23
N ASP A 22 6.15 13.11 -11.32
CA ASP A 22 6.60 12.76 -9.97
C ASP A 22 5.43 12.28 -9.09
N TYR A 23 4.20 12.66 -9.45
CA TYR A 23 2.96 12.18 -8.83
C TYR A 23 2.36 10.98 -9.57
N GLN A 24 2.99 10.50 -10.64
CA GLN A 24 2.49 9.38 -11.42
C GLN A 24 2.74 8.07 -10.69
N VAL A 25 1.89 7.78 -9.70
CA VAL A 25 1.89 6.52 -8.98
C VAL A 25 1.45 5.44 -9.96
N SER A 26 2.34 4.50 -10.26
CA SER A 26 2.00 3.35 -11.09
C SER A 26 0.93 2.50 -10.41
N THR A 27 -0.24 2.42 -11.03
CA THR A 27 -1.37 1.61 -10.55
C THR A 27 -0.95 0.16 -10.27
N LEU A 28 -0.04 -0.40 -11.07
CA LEU A 28 0.49 -1.75 -10.86
C LEU A 28 1.32 -1.86 -9.59
N ASN A 29 2.14 -0.86 -9.28
CA ASN A 29 2.92 -0.84 -8.03
C ASN A 29 2.00 -0.72 -6.81
N PHE A 30 0.94 0.09 -6.93
CA PHE A 30 -0.08 0.20 -5.90
C PHE A 30 -0.81 -1.14 -5.68
N ILE A 31 -1.30 -1.78 -6.75
CA ILE A 31 -1.97 -3.09 -6.66
C ILE A 31 -1.02 -4.14 -6.09
N LYS A 32 0.25 -4.17 -6.52
CA LYS A 32 1.25 -5.12 -6.03
C LYS A 32 1.50 -4.97 -4.53
N ALA A 33 1.60 -3.73 -4.04
CA ALA A 33 1.79 -3.47 -2.61
C ALA A 33 0.59 -3.97 -1.80
N ASN A 34 -0.63 -3.60 -2.21
CA ASN A 34 -1.86 -4.03 -1.54
C ASN A 34 -2.05 -5.55 -1.58
N LEU A 35 -1.77 -6.19 -2.71
CA LEU A 35 -1.88 -7.64 -2.85
C LEU A 35 -0.89 -8.37 -1.92
N LYS A 36 0.36 -7.90 -1.85
CA LYS A 36 1.36 -8.45 -0.93
C LYS A 36 0.89 -8.35 0.52
N ASP A 37 0.29 -7.24 0.91
CA ASP A 37 -0.20 -7.05 2.26
C ASP A 37 -1.45 -7.87 2.55
N ALA A 38 -2.36 -8.01 1.58
CA ALA A 38 -3.52 -8.89 1.68
C ALA A 38 -3.10 -10.37 1.86
N LEU A 39 -2.06 -10.84 1.14
CA LEU A 39 -1.54 -12.20 1.30
C LEU A 39 -1.00 -12.47 2.71
N LYS A 40 -0.46 -11.46 3.41
CA LYS A 40 0.00 -11.62 4.80
C LYS A 40 -1.15 -11.84 5.78
N LEU A 41 -2.36 -11.37 5.46
CA LEU A 41 -3.55 -11.57 6.28
C LEU A 41 -4.21 -12.94 6.06
N LEU A 42 -3.97 -13.56 4.91
CA LEU A 42 -4.50 -14.88 4.56
C LEU A 42 -4.27 -15.97 5.64
N PRO A 43 -3.07 -16.15 6.23
CA PRO A 43 -2.88 -17.14 7.29
C PRO A 43 -3.71 -16.83 8.55
N ILE A 44 -3.90 -15.55 8.90
CA ILE A 44 -4.71 -15.16 10.05
C ILE A 44 -6.18 -15.52 9.80
N VAL A 45 -6.70 -15.19 8.61
CA VAL A 45 -8.06 -15.54 8.20
C VAL A 45 -8.24 -17.06 8.19
N ALA A 46 -7.27 -17.81 7.69
CA ALA A 46 -7.32 -19.28 7.66
C ALA A 46 -7.39 -19.90 9.06
N VAL A 47 -6.60 -19.40 10.01
CA VAL A 47 -6.62 -19.86 11.41
C VAL A 47 -7.97 -19.55 12.06
N VAL A 48 -8.47 -18.32 11.92
CA VAL A 48 -9.78 -17.93 12.47
C VAL A 48 -10.89 -18.80 11.89
N PHE A 49 -10.86 -19.05 10.57
CA PHE A 49 -11.82 -19.91 9.90
C PHE A 49 -11.76 -21.36 10.41
N LEU A 50 -10.57 -21.91 10.61
CA LEU A 50 -10.38 -23.25 11.16
C LEU A 50 -10.93 -23.36 12.58
N ILE A 51 -10.66 -22.35 13.42
CA ILE A 51 -11.21 -22.28 14.79
C ILE A 51 -12.74 -22.28 14.74
N CYS A 52 -13.36 -21.50 13.85
CA CYS A 52 -14.81 -21.50 13.68
C CYS A 52 -15.34 -22.89 13.29
N ILE A 53 -14.72 -23.58 12.34
CA ILE A 53 -15.13 -24.94 11.96
C ILE A 53 -15.05 -25.90 13.14
N VAL A 54 -13.94 -25.88 13.88
CA VAL A 54 -13.75 -26.73 15.06
C VAL A 54 -14.84 -26.46 16.09
N GLN A 55 -15.17 -25.19 16.36
CA GLN A 55 -16.22 -24.83 17.31
C GLN A 55 -17.60 -25.32 16.86
N ILE A 56 -17.94 -25.15 15.59
CA ILE A 56 -19.20 -25.65 15.02
C ILE A 56 -19.28 -27.18 15.18
N PHE A 57 -18.20 -27.89 14.84
CA PHE A 57 -18.14 -29.35 14.97
C PHE A 57 -18.34 -29.79 16.42
N VAL A 58 -17.61 -29.18 17.36
CA VAL A 58 -17.73 -29.49 18.81
C VAL A 58 -19.15 -29.26 19.30
N VAL A 59 -19.77 -28.12 18.97
CA VAL A 59 -21.15 -27.82 19.37
C VAL A 59 -22.12 -28.81 18.76
N TYR A 60 -21.98 -29.15 17.48
CA TYR A 60 -22.81 -30.13 16.79
C TYR A 60 -22.72 -31.52 17.44
N SER A 61 -21.50 -31.99 17.76
CA SER A 61 -21.28 -33.27 18.44
C SER A 61 -21.85 -33.30 19.86
N ILE A 62 -21.80 -32.19 20.60
CA ILE A 62 -22.37 -32.10 21.95
C ILE A 62 -23.90 -32.10 21.92
N LEU A 63 -24.50 -31.43 20.93
CA LEU A 63 -25.96 -31.33 20.79
C LEU A 63 -26.62 -32.56 20.17
N GLY A 64 -25.87 -33.65 19.94
CA GLY A 64 -26.40 -34.94 19.53
C GLY A 64 -26.72 -35.06 18.05
N GLY A 65 -26.04 -34.29 17.20
CA GLY A 65 -26.04 -34.48 15.76
C GLY A 65 -25.24 -35.69 15.29
#